data_AF-A0A2S0Q882-F1
#
_entry.id   AF-A0A2S0Q882-F1
#
_cell.length_a   1.000
_cell.length_b   1.000
_cell.length_c   1.000
_cell.angle_alpha   90.00
_cell.angle_beta   90.00
_cell.angle_gamma   90.00
#
_symmetry.space_group_name_H-M   'P 1'
#
loop_
_entity.id
_entity.type
_entity.pdbx_description
1 polymer ?
#
loop_
_entity_poly.entity_id
_entity_poly.type
_entity_poly.pdbx_seq_one_letter_code
_entity_poly.pdbx_strand_id
1 'polypeptide(L)' 'MTSQEFLENLATAATDPEKLMVVAEYLETTAMDNATTPRWRSIPYSSEIEMALKNLAFHLEGLAET' A
#
# COMPACT_ATOMS: atom_id res chain seq x y z
N MET A 1 -5.42 1.45 -8.13
CA MET A 1 -6.63 1.08 -7.37
C MET A 1 -7.27 2.34 -6.78
N THR A 2 -8.59 2.42 -6.67
CA THR A 2 -9.28 3.46 -5.89
C THR A 2 -9.50 3.00 -4.44
N SER A 3 -9.80 3.93 -3.53
CA SER A 3 -10.13 3.54 -2.14
C SER A 3 -11.33 2.61 -2.04
N GLN A 4 -12.29 2.72 -2.98
CA GLN A 4 -13.46 1.84 -3.00
C GLN A 4 -13.10 0.45 -3.52
N GLU A 5 -12.34 0.36 -4.62
CA GLU A 5 -11.82 -0.92 -5.14
C GLU A 5 -10.97 -1.64 -4.09
N PHE A 6 -10.17 -0.92 -3.31
CA PHE A 6 -9.41 -1.49 -2.20
C PHE A 6 -10.31 -2.15 -1.16
N LEU A 7 -11.35 -1.46 -0.71
CA LEU A 7 -12.29 -2.00 0.30
C LEU A 7 -13.06 -3.21 -0.24
N GLU A 8 -13.45 -3.17 -1.51
CA GLU A 8 -14.13 -4.28 -2.19
C GLU A 8 -13.22 -5.51 -2.33
N ASN A 9 -11.97 -5.32 -2.76
CA ASN A 9 -10.97 -6.38 -2.86
C ASN A 9 -10.64 -6.96 -1.48
N LEU A 10 -10.49 -6.11 -0.45
CA LEU A 10 -10.19 -6.56 0.90
C LEU A 10 -11.35 -7.34 1.53
N ALA A 11 -12.60 -6.94 1.26
CA ALA A 11 -13.78 -7.63 1.76
C ALA A 11 -14.03 -8.97 1.08
N THR A 12 -13.57 -9.15 -0.16
CA THR A 12 -13.76 -10.37 -0.96
C THR A 12 -12.60 -11.36 -0.88
N ALA A 13 -11.43 -10.94 -0.41
CA ALA A 13 -10.28 -11.81 -0.15
C ALA A 13 -10.62 -12.90 0.87
N ALA A 14 -10.50 -14.16 0.46
CA ALA A 14 -10.93 -15.33 1.21
C ALA A 14 -9.88 -15.81 2.22
N THR A 15 -8.59 -15.54 1.94
CA THR A 15 -7.47 -15.98 2.76
C THR A 15 -6.67 -14.80 3.31
N ASP A 16 -5.95 -15.01 4.40
CA ASP A 16 -5.08 -13.97 4.97
C ASP A 16 -3.95 -13.56 4.00
N PRO A 17 -3.28 -14.48 3.28
CA PRO A 17 -2.37 -14.12 2.18
C PRO A 17 -2.99 -13.21 1.12
N GLU A 18 -4.21 -13.50 0.66
CA GLU A 18 -4.91 -12.64 -0.31
C GLU A 18 -5.16 -11.24 0.26
N LYS A 19 -5.55 -11.12 1.54
CA LYS A 19 -5.71 -9.81 2.19
C LYS A 19 -4.40 -9.03 2.25
N LEU A 20 -3.29 -9.72 2.55
CA LEU A 20 -1.96 -9.10 2.59
C LEU A 20 -1.55 -8.57 1.21
N MET A 21 -1.82 -9.32 0.13
CA MET A 21 -1.59 -8.86 -1.24
C MET A 21 -2.43 -7.64 -1.59
N VAL A 22 -3.72 -7.62 -1.24
CA VAL A 22 -4.59 -6.46 -1.49
C VAL A 22 -4.08 -5.21 -0.78
N VAL A 23 -3.57 -5.35 0.45
CA VAL A 23 -2.97 -4.21 1.19
C VAL A 23 -1.65 -3.79 0.56
N ALA A 24 -0.80 -4.73 0.14
CA ALA A 24 0.45 -4.40 -0.55
C ALA A 24 0.20 -3.61 -1.84
N GLU A 25 -0.70 -4.08 -2.71
CA GLU A 25 -1.07 -3.37 -3.95
C GLU A 25 -1.66 -1.97 -3.68
N TYR A 26 -2.43 -1.80 -2.61
CA TYR A 26 -2.93 -0.48 -2.23
C TYR A 26 -1.81 0.48 -1.86
N LEU A 27 -0.82 -0.02 -1.11
CA LEU A 27 0.33 0.76 -0.73
C LEU A 27 1.18 1.12 -1.96
N GLU A 28 1.48 0.17 -2.83
CA GLU A 28 2.28 0.41 -4.05
C GLU A 28 1.62 1.35 -5.06
N THR A 29 0.28 1.35 -5.12
CA THR A 29 -0.45 2.19 -6.07
C THR A 29 -0.97 3.46 -5.41
N THR A 30 -2.17 3.41 -4.85
CA THR A 30 -2.93 4.58 -4.41
C THR A 30 -2.21 5.38 -3.34
N ALA A 31 -1.60 4.72 -2.35
CA ALA A 31 -0.92 5.42 -1.28
C ALA A 31 0.35 6.10 -1.79
N MET A 32 1.13 5.42 -2.63
CA MET A 32 2.37 5.93 -3.22
C MET A 32 2.15 7.03 -4.27
N ASP A 33 1.08 6.96 -5.06
CA ASP A 33 0.69 8.02 -5.99
C ASP A 33 0.40 9.33 -5.24
N ASN A 34 -0.26 9.24 -4.09
CA ASN A 34 -0.48 10.41 -3.22
C ASN A 34 0.81 10.85 -2.51
N ALA A 35 1.66 9.89 -2.14
CA ALA A 35 2.93 10.09 -1.44
C ALA A 35 4.09 10.57 -2.33
N THR A 36 3.82 10.96 -3.58
CA THR A 36 4.83 11.56 -4.47
C THR A 36 4.43 12.93 -5.00
N THR A 37 3.24 13.41 -4.62
CA THR A 37 2.72 14.71 -5.06
C THR A 37 3.56 15.90 -4.56
N PRO A 38 3.51 17.07 -5.22
CA PRO A 38 4.18 18.28 -4.72
C PRO A 38 3.76 18.68 -3.30
N ARG A 39 2.48 18.46 -2.96
CA ARG A 39 1.95 18.66 -1.61
C ARG A 39 2.54 17.67 -0.60
N TRP A 40 2.81 16.44 -1.01
CA TRP A 40 3.47 15.47 -0.15
C TRP A 40 4.91 15.88 0.14
N ARG A 41 5.65 16.34 -0.87
CA ARG A 41 7.05 16.78 -0.72
C ARG A 41 7.22 17.96 0.24
N SER A 42 6.16 18.71 0.55
CA SER A 42 6.19 19.77 1.55
C SER A 42 5.94 19.29 2.99
N ILE A 43 5.57 18.02 3.19
CA ILE A 43 5.40 17.43 4.53
C ILE A 43 6.78 17.08 5.10
N PRO A 44 7.08 17.43 6.37
CA PRO A 44 8.29 16.98 7.05
C PRO A 44 8.39 15.45 7.07
N TYR A 45 9.59 14.93 6.85
CA TYR A 45 9.87 13.48 6.79
C TYR A 45 9.13 12.72 5.68
N SER A 46 8.62 13.43 4.67
CA SER A 46 7.86 12.83 3.55
C SER A 46 8.63 11.73 2.80
N SER A 47 9.96 11.83 2.72
CA SER A 47 10.79 10.85 2.03
C SER A 47 10.98 9.57 2.86
N GLU A 48 11.12 9.71 4.17
CA GLU A 48 11.20 8.60 5.12
C GLU A 48 9.87 7.85 5.20
N ILE A 49 8.74 8.57 5.19
CA ILE A 49 7.41 7.96 5.13
C ILE A 49 7.23 7.22 3.81
N GLU A 50 7.62 7.81 2.67
CA GLU A 50 7.60 7.15 1.36
C GLU A 50 8.38 5.82 1.38
N MET A 51 9.60 5.83 1.93
CA MET A 51 10.43 4.63 2.04
C MET A 51 9.81 3.58 2.99
N ALA A 52 9.21 4.01 4.10
CA ALA A 52 8.55 3.11 5.03
C ALA A 52 7.33 2.42 4.39
N LEU A 53 6.54 3.15 3.59
CA LEU A 53 5.38 2.60 2.87
C LEU A 53 5.82 1.56 1.84
N LYS A 54 6.89 1.83 1.07
CA LYS A 54 7.50 0.87 0.13
C LYS A 54 7.99 -0.40 0.82
N ASN A 55 8.71 -0.26 1.94
CA ASN A 55 9.19 -1.41 2.69
C ASN A 55 8.04 -2.26 3.26
N LEU A 56 6.97 -1.61 3.73
CA LEU A 56 5.80 -2.31 4.23
C LEU A 56 5.13 -3.12 3.12
N ALA A 57 4.92 -2.55 1.92
CA ALA A 57 4.36 -3.27 0.78
C ALA A 57 5.19 -4.51 0.44
N PHE A 58 6.51 -4.34 0.27
CA PHE A 58 7.43 -5.45 -0.01
C PHE A 58 7.34 -6.59 1.02
N HIS A 59 7.29 -6.28 2.32
CA HIS A 59 7.20 -7.30 3.35
C HIS A 59 5.83 -7.99 3.40
N LEU A 60 4.75 -7.28 3.10
CA LEU A 60 3.41 -7.87 3.03
C LEU A 60 3.30 -8.87 1.87
N GLU A 61 3.90 -8.57 0.72
CA GLU A 61 3.99 -9.50 -0.42
C GLU A 61 4.76 -10.76 -0.03
N GLY A 62 5.94 -10.59 0.58
CA GLY A 62 6.76 -11.73 1.02
C GLY A 62 6.05 -12.62 2.05
N LEU A 63 5.20 -12.04 2.91
CA LEU A 63 4.38 -12.81 3.86
C LEU A 63 3.19 -13.51 3.20
N ALA A 64 2.69 -12.99 2.08
CA ALA A 64 1.60 -13.62 1.32
C ALA A 64 2.09 -14.80 0.47
N GLU A 65 3.37 -14.81 0.09
CA GLU A 65 3.99 -15.89 -0.71
C GLU A 65 4.40 -17.12 0.13
N THR A 66 4.36 -17.04 1.47
CA THR A 66 4.68 -18.13 2.41
C THR A 66 3.47 -18.93 2.87
#